data_AF-A0A0C3P7Y8-F1
#
_entry.id   AF-A0A0C3P7Y8-F1
#
_cell.length_a   1.000
_cell.length_b   1.000
_cell.length_c   1.000
_cell.angle_alpha   90.00
_cell.angle_beta   90.00
_cell.angle_gamma   90.00
#
_symmetry.space_group_name_H-M   'P 1'
#
loop_
_entity.id
_entity.type
_entity.pdbx_description
1 polymer ?
#
loop_
_entity_poly.entity_id
_entity_poly.type
_entity_poly.pdbx_seq_one_letter_code
_entity_poly.pdbx_strand_id
1 'polypeptide(L)'
;MSFQRKNTTPQPTPGHSHDYSQVADDALVVLTDDSTDTEHEKNAEKTRRREEAEQKERERKAKREEARRRKAEEARLEAERRQREEEEAQRKKVVEEEAERQKQKAAAEEAERQRQRASQEQAQARRNEAVQKLSGAVYDVNTAQRVPGTSVVVTATRRLPCTRCVASLTAGQCEPGQGKTRACVPCHNKKKTCSWTWEEAAAGPLQKRAGMGSSRGEKKKRTRGKGKERATEMEEADDKREAGREDEPATPLEGPSGAKVHMRWAEWEQEWQLQAMERQAEAHETTALAFERMAEAAERMAVAAEWTADKWALYRAWAEWAEMRRREDAREARMAELERTGGGWKRPQSEAAEDKNEEADEGAEGDNEEEVEGEQEGGEEQEGGGEQAMEE
;
A
#
# COMPACT_ATOMS: atom_id res chain seq x y z
N MET A 1 -27.88 8.98 -30.92
CA MET A 1 -29.30 8.94 -31.34
C MET A 1 -30.10 9.86 -30.42
N SER A 2 -30.16 11.15 -30.75
CA SER A 2 -30.82 12.20 -29.95
C SER A 2 -32.31 12.30 -30.31
N PHE A 3 -33.18 11.91 -29.38
CA PHE A 3 -34.64 12.01 -29.54
C PHE A 3 -35.10 13.46 -29.33
N GLN A 4 -35.37 14.18 -30.43
CA GLN A 4 -36.14 15.42 -30.39
C GLN A 4 -37.61 15.11 -30.07
N ARG A 5 -38.03 15.39 -28.83
CA ARG A 5 -39.46 15.43 -28.46
C ARG A 5 -40.09 16.70 -29.05
N LYS A 6 -40.95 16.53 -30.05
CA LYS A 6 -41.87 17.58 -30.51
C LYS A 6 -42.97 17.76 -29.45
N ASN A 7 -42.96 18.88 -28.74
CA ASN A 7 -44.05 19.28 -27.85
C ASN A 7 -45.19 19.86 -28.68
N THR A 8 -46.25 19.08 -28.86
CA THR A 8 -47.52 19.54 -29.44
C THR A 8 -48.42 19.97 -28.28
N THR A 9 -48.37 21.24 -27.90
CA THR A 9 -49.32 21.83 -26.94
C THR A 9 -50.64 22.09 -27.67
N PRO A 10 -51.76 21.41 -27.33
CA PRO A 10 -53.05 21.72 -27.94
C PRO A 10 -53.52 23.10 -27.47
N GLN A 11 -53.94 23.95 -28.40
CA GLN A 11 -54.54 25.24 -28.10
C GLN A 11 -55.81 25.07 -27.25
N PRO A 12 -56.07 25.96 -26.27
CA PRO A 12 -57.33 25.97 -25.55
C PRO A 12 -58.45 26.43 -26.47
N THR A 13 -59.46 25.59 -26.65
CA THR A 13 -60.70 25.91 -27.34
C THR A 13 -61.47 26.99 -26.55
N PRO A 14 -61.96 28.07 -27.18
CA PRO A 14 -62.76 29.12 -26.53
C PRO A 14 -64.05 28.53 -25.92
N GLY A 15 -64.08 28.42 -24.60
CA GLY A 15 -65.20 27.89 -23.84
C GLY A 15 -66.36 28.88 -23.79
N HIS A 16 -67.52 28.38 -24.22
CA HIS A 16 -68.85 28.98 -24.25
C HIS A 16 -69.25 29.59 -22.88
N SER A 17 -69.45 30.92 -22.83
CA SER A 17 -70.06 31.61 -21.70
C SER A 17 -71.57 31.35 -21.69
N HIS A 18 -72.05 30.44 -20.85
CA HIS A 18 -73.47 30.33 -20.58
C HIS A 18 -73.90 31.46 -19.64
N ASP A 19 -74.58 32.42 -20.22
CA ASP A 19 -75.29 33.49 -19.54
C ASP A 19 -76.60 32.89 -19.00
N TYR A 20 -76.60 32.46 -17.74
CA TYR A 20 -77.81 32.02 -17.04
C TYR A 20 -78.60 33.25 -16.61
N SER A 21 -79.28 33.84 -17.59
CA SER A 21 -80.35 34.80 -17.37
C SER A 21 -81.41 34.21 -16.44
N GLN A 22 -81.67 34.99 -15.40
CA GLN A 22 -82.79 34.97 -14.47
C GLN A 22 -84.08 34.35 -15.04
N VAL A 23 -84.46 33.20 -14.48
CA VAL A 23 -85.86 32.76 -14.45
C VAL A 23 -86.33 32.97 -13.02
N ALA A 24 -87.22 33.95 -12.85
CA ALA A 24 -87.96 34.16 -11.63
C ALA A 24 -89.16 33.21 -11.63
N ASP A 25 -88.99 32.03 -11.04
CA ASP A 25 -90.14 31.19 -10.68
C ASP A 25 -90.57 31.53 -9.26
N ASP A 26 -91.56 32.41 -9.22
CA ASP A 26 -92.45 32.68 -8.11
C ASP A 26 -93.22 31.41 -7.70
N ALA A 27 -93.55 31.34 -6.40
CA ALA A 27 -94.53 30.44 -5.79
C ALA A 27 -94.11 28.98 -5.57
N LEU A 28 -93.16 28.76 -4.66
CA LEU A 28 -93.16 27.55 -3.82
C LEU A 28 -93.45 27.93 -2.37
N VAL A 29 -94.72 27.70 -2.02
CA VAL A 29 -95.29 27.72 -0.68
C VAL A 29 -94.36 26.99 0.29
N VAL A 30 -93.80 27.74 1.22
CA VAL A 30 -92.98 27.22 2.33
C VAL A 30 -93.91 26.46 3.27
N LEU A 31 -93.90 25.13 3.14
CA LEU A 31 -94.39 24.24 4.18
C LEU A 31 -93.40 24.30 5.35
N THR A 32 -93.63 25.23 6.27
CA THR A 32 -93.00 25.26 7.59
C THR A 32 -93.55 24.12 8.44
N ASP A 33 -92.77 23.06 8.65
CA ASP A 33 -92.46 22.50 9.98
C ASP A 33 -91.57 21.23 9.87
N ASP A 34 -90.26 21.41 9.67
CA ASP A 34 -89.20 20.38 9.90
C ASP A 34 -87.83 21.06 10.25
N SER A 35 -87.86 22.23 10.91
CA SER A 35 -86.67 23.09 11.09
C SER A 35 -85.58 22.50 11.98
N THR A 36 -85.88 21.55 12.87
CA THR A 36 -84.90 20.97 13.80
C THR A 36 -84.05 19.87 13.17
N ASP A 37 -84.58 19.15 12.18
CA ASP A 37 -83.85 18.07 11.51
C ASP A 37 -82.73 18.61 10.60
N THR A 38 -82.92 19.82 10.04
CA THR A 38 -81.92 20.44 9.15
C THR A 38 -80.60 20.85 9.85
N GLU A 39 -80.63 21.27 11.11
CA GLU A 39 -79.40 21.65 11.85
C GLU A 39 -78.58 20.43 12.30
N HIS A 40 -79.26 19.33 12.66
CA HIS A 40 -78.59 18.06 12.95
C HIS A 40 -77.92 17.49 11.69
N GLU A 41 -78.58 17.58 10.53
CA GLU A 41 -78.01 17.12 9.25
C GLU A 41 -76.78 17.95 8.82
N LYS A 42 -76.83 19.28 8.95
CA LYS A 42 -75.67 20.16 8.66
C LYS A 42 -74.45 19.84 9.54
N ASN A 43 -74.67 19.55 10.82
CA ASN A 43 -73.58 19.19 11.74
C ASN A 43 -72.99 17.81 11.43
N ALA A 44 -73.84 16.83 11.05
CA ALA A 44 -73.39 15.53 10.59
C ALA A 44 -72.57 15.65 9.29
N GLU A 45 -73.02 16.46 8.33
CA GLU A 45 -72.29 16.70 7.09
C GLU A 45 -70.93 17.39 7.34
N LYS A 46 -70.90 18.41 8.22
CA LYS A 46 -69.66 19.10 8.58
C LYS A 46 -68.65 18.16 9.24
N THR A 47 -69.12 17.23 10.07
CA THR A 47 -68.28 16.20 10.69
C THR A 47 -67.74 15.23 9.64
N ARG A 48 -68.60 14.74 8.73
CA ARG A 48 -68.19 13.89 7.60
C ARG A 48 -67.12 14.56 6.73
N ARG A 49 -67.29 15.85 6.41
CA ARG A 49 -66.31 16.63 5.63
C ARG A 49 -64.95 16.77 6.35
N ARG A 50 -64.94 16.86 7.67
CA ARG A 50 -63.69 16.90 8.47
C ARG A 50 -62.97 15.55 8.46
N GLU A 51 -63.71 14.47 8.66
CA GLU A 51 -63.15 13.11 8.61
C GLU A 51 -62.57 12.78 7.23
N GLU A 52 -63.27 13.17 6.15
CA GLU A 52 -62.76 12.98 4.78
C GLU A 52 -61.47 13.80 4.53
N ALA A 53 -61.42 15.04 5.02
CA ALA A 53 -60.22 15.87 4.90
C ALA A 53 -59.04 15.26 5.67
N GLU A 54 -59.26 14.80 6.90
CA GLU A 54 -58.26 14.12 7.71
C GLU A 54 -57.78 12.82 7.06
N GLN A 55 -58.69 12.04 6.47
CA GLN A 55 -58.36 10.83 5.72
C GLN A 55 -57.47 11.14 4.51
N LYS A 56 -57.80 12.18 3.73
CA LYS A 56 -56.98 12.63 2.59
C LYS A 56 -55.61 13.13 3.03
N GLU A 57 -55.51 13.79 4.19
CA GLU A 57 -54.22 14.20 4.75
C GLU A 57 -53.36 12.99 5.14
N ARG A 58 -53.95 12.01 5.84
CA ARG A 58 -53.27 10.75 6.20
C ARG A 58 -52.79 10.00 4.96
N GLU A 59 -53.58 9.95 3.90
CA GLU A 59 -53.20 9.32 2.63
C GLU A 59 -52.02 10.05 1.95
N ARG A 60 -52.06 11.39 1.91
CA ARG A 60 -50.94 12.20 1.37
C ARG A 60 -49.67 11.99 2.19
N LYS A 61 -49.78 11.91 3.52
CA LYS A 61 -48.66 11.64 4.42
C LYS A 61 -48.08 10.24 4.17
N ALA A 62 -48.92 9.22 4.05
CA ALA A 62 -48.50 7.85 3.73
C ALA A 62 -47.79 7.79 2.37
N LYS A 63 -48.33 8.44 1.33
CA LYS A 63 -47.69 8.54 0.00
C LYS A 63 -46.32 9.21 0.06
N ARG A 64 -46.17 10.28 0.86
CA ARG A 64 -44.88 10.96 1.06
C ARG A 64 -43.88 10.08 1.78
N GLU A 65 -44.31 9.31 2.77
CA GLU A 65 -43.46 8.37 3.49
C GLU A 65 -43.02 7.20 2.60
N GLU A 66 -43.93 6.63 1.82
CA GLU A 66 -43.60 5.58 0.85
C GLU A 66 -42.60 6.07 -0.20
N ALA A 67 -42.79 7.28 -0.73
CA ALA A 67 -41.83 7.88 -1.66
C ALA A 67 -40.45 8.09 -1.02
N ARG A 68 -40.38 8.45 0.28
CA ARG A 68 -39.12 8.55 1.02
C ARG A 68 -38.45 7.18 1.19
N ARG A 69 -39.22 6.13 1.52
CA ARG A 69 -38.71 4.76 1.64
C ARG A 69 -38.13 4.25 0.32
N ARG A 70 -38.84 4.45 -0.79
CA ARG A 70 -38.34 4.08 -2.13
C ARG A 70 -37.04 4.79 -2.50
N LYS A 71 -36.95 6.10 -2.22
CA LYS A 71 -35.70 6.86 -2.45
C LYS A 71 -34.54 6.37 -1.59
N ALA A 72 -34.80 6.04 -0.32
CA ALA A 72 -33.77 5.49 0.55
C ALA A 72 -33.30 4.10 0.11
N GLU A 73 -34.21 3.25 -0.37
CA GLU A 73 -33.89 1.93 -0.92
C GLU A 73 -33.05 2.03 -2.20
N GLU A 74 -33.45 2.92 -3.12
CA GLU A 74 -32.69 3.21 -4.35
C GLU A 74 -31.27 3.69 -4.04
N ALA A 75 -31.11 4.61 -3.08
CA ALA A 75 -29.80 5.08 -2.64
C ALA A 75 -28.93 3.95 -2.03
N ARG A 76 -29.52 3.01 -1.29
CA ARG A 76 -28.81 1.84 -0.76
C ARG A 76 -28.34 0.90 -1.88
N LEU A 77 -29.20 0.65 -2.87
CA LEU A 77 -28.83 -0.18 -4.04
C LEU A 77 -27.74 0.48 -4.89
N GLU A 78 -27.76 1.80 -5.03
CA GLU A 78 -26.70 2.52 -5.74
C GLU A 78 -25.36 2.43 -4.98
N ALA A 79 -25.37 2.59 -3.65
CA ALA A 79 -24.17 2.44 -2.83
C ALA A 79 -23.60 1.00 -2.91
N GLU A 80 -24.46 -0.02 -2.86
CA GLU A 80 -24.03 -1.42 -3.02
C GLU A 80 -23.42 -1.67 -4.41
N ARG A 81 -24.00 -1.08 -5.47
CA ARG A 81 -23.44 -1.21 -6.83
C ARG A 81 -22.05 -0.58 -6.93
N ARG A 82 -21.86 0.63 -6.39
CA ARG A 82 -20.55 1.30 -6.35
C ARG A 82 -19.52 0.48 -5.58
N GLN A 83 -19.92 -0.08 -4.43
CA GLN A 83 -19.05 -0.94 -3.64
C GLN A 83 -18.59 -2.19 -4.42
N ARG A 84 -19.50 -2.83 -5.16
CA ARG A 84 -19.14 -3.97 -6.03
C ARG A 84 -18.21 -3.58 -7.17
N GLU A 85 -18.44 -2.42 -7.79
CA GLU A 85 -17.57 -1.90 -8.86
C GLU A 85 -16.16 -1.60 -8.33
N GLU A 86 -16.03 -1.02 -7.14
CA GLU A 86 -14.75 -0.79 -6.47
C GLU A 86 -14.04 -2.09 -6.10
N GLU A 87 -14.75 -3.08 -5.55
CA GLU A 87 -14.19 -4.39 -5.24
C GLU A 87 -13.70 -5.10 -6.52
N GLU A 88 -14.45 -5.02 -7.62
CA GLU A 88 -14.04 -5.57 -8.91
C GLU A 88 -12.79 -4.85 -9.45
N ALA A 89 -12.70 -3.53 -9.30
CA ALA A 89 -11.52 -2.76 -9.70
C ALA A 89 -10.29 -3.16 -8.88
N GLN A 90 -10.44 -3.38 -7.57
CA GLN A 90 -9.37 -3.87 -6.70
C GLN A 90 -8.92 -5.28 -7.11
N ARG A 91 -9.87 -6.19 -7.37
CA ARG A 91 -9.55 -7.54 -7.85
C ARG A 91 -8.79 -7.52 -9.17
N LYS A 92 -9.16 -6.64 -10.11
CA LYS A 92 -8.44 -6.45 -11.37
C LYS A 92 -7.01 -5.96 -11.15
N LYS A 93 -6.81 -4.97 -10.28
CA LYS A 93 -5.47 -4.46 -9.93
C LYS A 93 -4.57 -5.55 -9.36
N VAL A 94 -5.08 -6.37 -8.44
CA VAL A 94 -4.31 -7.48 -7.84
C VAL A 94 -3.91 -8.51 -8.91
N VAL A 95 -4.82 -8.86 -9.80
CA VAL A 95 -4.53 -9.80 -10.91
C VAL A 95 -3.49 -9.22 -11.87
N GLU A 96 -3.56 -7.92 -12.18
CA GLU A 96 -2.59 -7.23 -13.03
C GLU A 96 -1.20 -7.18 -12.37
N GLU A 97 -1.12 -6.82 -11.09
CA GLU A 97 0.13 -6.80 -10.33
C GLU A 97 0.76 -8.21 -10.24
N GLU A 98 -0.05 -9.25 -10.01
CA GLU A 98 0.43 -10.63 -10.02
C GLU A 98 0.99 -11.03 -11.40
N ALA A 99 0.32 -10.62 -12.48
CA ALA A 99 0.80 -10.86 -13.83
C ALA A 99 2.13 -10.13 -14.12
N GLU A 100 2.32 -8.91 -13.60
CA GLU A 100 3.59 -8.19 -13.68
C GLU A 100 4.70 -8.88 -12.89
N ARG A 101 4.41 -9.35 -11.66
CA ARG A 101 5.36 -10.14 -10.86
C ARG A 101 5.77 -11.42 -11.58
N GLN A 102 4.84 -12.11 -12.25
CA GLN A 102 5.16 -13.29 -13.05
C GLN A 102 6.05 -12.95 -14.26
N LYS A 103 5.81 -11.84 -14.96
CA LYS A 103 6.68 -11.37 -16.05
C LYS A 103 8.08 -11.04 -15.54
N GLN A 104 8.20 -10.35 -14.41
CA GLN A 104 9.49 -10.03 -13.79
C GLN A 104 10.24 -11.31 -13.39
N LYS A 105 9.56 -12.29 -12.81
CA LYS A 105 10.15 -13.59 -12.46
C LYS A 105 10.65 -14.34 -13.69
N ALA A 106 9.86 -14.38 -14.76
CA ALA A 106 10.25 -15.01 -16.02
C ALA A 106 11.48 -14.31 -16.65
N ALA A 107 11.50 -12.98 -16.65
CA ALA A 107 12.64 -12.21 -17.15
C ALA A 107 13.92 -12.44 -16.31
N ALA A 108 13.79 -12.53 -14.99
CA ALA A 108 14.91 -12.84 -14.10
C ALA A 108 15.45 -14.26 -14.34
N GLU A 109 14.57 -15.26 -14.50
CA GLU A 109 14.96 -16.63 -14.82
C GLU A 109 15.65 -16.72 -16.19
N GLU A 110 15.16 -16.00 -17.20
CA GLU A 110 15.80 -15.93 -18.52
C GLU A 110 17.20 -15.30 -18.44
N ALA A 111 17.34 -14.20 -17.70
CA ALA A 111 18.63 -13.55 -17.47
C ALA A 111 19.62 -14.50 -16.76
N GLU A 112 19.17 -15.31 -15.80
CA GLU A 112 20.00 -16.32 -15.16
C GLU A 112 20.45 -17.40 -16.16
N ARG A 113 19.52 -17.91 -16.99
CA ARG A 113 19.86 -18.87 -18.05
C ARG A 113 20.89 -18.31 -19.03
N GLN A 114 20.81 -17.02 -19.37
CA GLN A 114 21.81 -16.36 -20.21
C GLN A 114 23.18 -16.32 -19.54
N ARG A 115 23.26 -16.00 -18.23
CA ARG A 115 24.52 -16.05 -17.47
C ARG A 115 25.12 -17.46 -17.43
N GLN A 116 24.28 -18.48 -17.23
CA GLN A 116 24.72 -19.88 -17.23
C GLN A 116 25.30 -20.28 -18.59
N ARG A 117 24.68 -19.88 -19.71
CA ARG A 117 25.21 -20.13 -21.06
C ARG A 117 26.55 -19.43 -21.27
N ALA A 118 26.66 -18.15 -20.94
CA ALA A 118 27.90 -17.39 -21.06
C ALA A 118 29.03 -18.02 -20.22
N SER A 119 28.72 -18.51 -19.01
CA SER A 119 29.68 -19.22 -18.16
C SER A 119 30.14 -20.55 -18.78
N GLN A 120 29.21 -21.33 -19.34
CA GLN A 120 29.56 -22.57 -20.04
C GLN A 120 30.43 -22.32 -21.27
N GLU A 121 30.09 -21.33 -22.09
CA GLU A 121 30.89 -20.92 -23.26
C GLU A 121 32.29 -20.48 -22.85
N GLN A 122 32.42 -19.69 -21.77
CA GLN A 122 33.72 -19.28 -21.24
C GLN A 122 34.55 -20.48 -20.75
N ALA A 123 33.92 -21.43 -20.04
CA ALA A 123 34.60 -22.65 -19.59
C ALA A 123 35.04 -23.52 -20.77
N GLN A 124 34.23 -23.60 -21.83
CA GLN A 124 34.57 -24.31 -23.05
C GLN A 124 35.71 -23.62 -23.81
N ALA A 125 35.70 -22.29 -23.91
CA ALA A 125 36.80 -21.51 -24.50
C ALA A 125 38.12 -21.76 -23.77
N ARG A 126 38.11 -21.76 -22.43
CA ARG A 126 39.30 -22.09 -21.62
C ARG A 126 39.81 -23.52 -21.87
N ARG A 127 38.91 -24.50 -22.04
CA ARG A 127 39.30 -25.87 -22.39
C ARG A 127 39.93 -25.94 -23.77
N ASN A 128 39.34 -25.28 -24.77
CA ASN A 128 39.87 -25.25 -26.13
C ASN A 128 41.25 -24.58 -26.18
N GLU A 129 41.43 -23.47 -25.45
CA GLU A 129 42.73 -22.80 -25.32
C GLU A 129 43.79 -23.73 -24.68
N ALA A 130 43.45 -24.46 -23.62
CA ALA A 130 44.35 -25.42 -22.99
C ALA A 130 44.73 -26.57 -23.94
N VAL A 131 43.77 -27.11 -24.69
CA VAL A 131 44.02 -28.12 -25.73
C VAL A 131 44.92 -27.58 -26.83
N GLN A 132 44.69 -26.34 -27.27
CA GLN A 132 45.51 -25.68 -28.29
C GLN A 132 46.95 -25.51 -27.80
N LYS A 133 47.17 -25.02 -26.57
CA LYS A 133 48.51 -24.92 -25.95
C LYS A 133 49.22 -26.27 -25.87
N LEU A 134 48.51 -27.34 -25.52
CA LEU A 134 49.07 -28.70 -25.49
C LEU A 134 49.45 -29.20 -26.89
N SER A 135 48.63 -28.93 -27.91
CA SER A 135 48.94 -29.33 -29.30
C SER A 135 50.10 -28.53 -29.91
N GLY A 136 50.23 -27.24 -29.61
CA GLY A 136 51.32 -26.39 -30.12
C GLY A 136 52.70 -26.83 -29.62
N ALA A 137 52.80 -27.23 -28.34
CA ALA A 137 54.04 -27.75 -27.75
C ALA A 137 54.51 -29.08 -28.38
N VAL A 138 53.61 -29.86 -28.98
CA VAL A 138 53.97 -31.13 -29.64
C VAL A 138 54.57 -30.90 -31.03
N TYR A 139 54.30 -29.77 -31.69
CA TYR A 139 54.83 -29.47 -33.02
C TYR A 139 56.22 -28.78 -32.99
N ASP A 140 56.63 -28.17 -31.87
CA ASP A 140 57.92 -27.46 -31.77
C ASP A 140 59.13 -28.37 -31.45
N VAL A 141 58.89 -29.67 -31.16
CA VAL A 141 59.97 -30.64 -30.86
C VAL A 141 60.60 -31.24 -32.14
N ASN A 142 60.02 -31.01 -33.32
CA ASN A 142 60.51 -31.59 -34.58
C ASN A 142 61.35 -30.65 -35.46
N THR A 143 61.50 -29.37 -35.10
CA THR A 143 62.32 -28.41 -35.86
C THR A 143 63.64 -28.11 -35.16
N ALA A 144 64.61 -29.00 -35.44
CA ALA A 144 66.04 -28.73 -35.57
C ALA A 144 66.76 -27.97 -34.44
N GLN A 145 67.31 -28.72 -33.49
CA GLN A 145 68.65 -28.39 -32.97
C GLN A 145 69.44 -29.67 -32.66
N ARG A 146 70.31 -30.07 -33.60
CA ARG A 146 71.39 -31.02 -33.33
C ARG A 146 72.41 -30.29 -32.46
N VAL A 147 72.33 -30.46 -31.15
CA VAL A 147 73.41 -30.13 -30.23
C VAL A 147 74.20 -31.41 -29.96
N PRO A 148 75.48 -31.51 -30.36
CA PRO A 148 76.32 -32.64 -30.01
C PRO A 148 76.83 -32.41 -28.58
N GLY A 149 76.16 -33.01 -27.60
CA GLY A 149 76.55 -32.90 -26.20
C GLY A 149 75.67 -33.76 -25.31
N THR A 150 76.15 -34.97 -25.07
CA THR A 150 75.68 -35.98 -24.10
C THR A 150 74.86 -35.44 -22.92
N SER A 151 73.54 -35.45 -23.04
CA SER A 151 72.65 -35.64 -21.90
C SER A 151 71.46 -36.51 -22.34
N VAL A 152 71.38 -37.70 -21.75
CA VAL A 152 70.34 -38.68 -22.03
C VAL A 152 69.09 -38.20 -21.29
N VAL A 153 68.21 -37.48 -21.99
CA VAL A 153 66.85 -37.23 -21.48
C VAL A 153 66.06 -38.53 -21.66
N VAL A 154 65.86 -39.24 -20.56
CA VAL A 154 65.00 -40.42 -20.50
C VAL A 154 63.55 -39.96 -20.60
N THR A 155 63.02 -39.86 -21.82
CA THR A 155 61.58 -39.78 -22.05
C THR A 155 60.99 -41.13 -21.66
N ALA A 156 60.50 -41.25 -20.42
CA ALA A 156 59.72 -42.39 -19.99
C ALA A 156 58.41 -42.42 -20.80
N THR A 157 58.34 -43.27 -21.82
CA THR A 157 57.11 -43.57 -22.55
C THR A 157 56.14 -44.21 -21.56
N ARG A 158 55.26 -43.39 -20.95
CA ARG A 158 54.16 -43.87 -20.11
C ARG A 158 53.30 -44.80 -20.97
N ARG A 159 53.39 -46.11 -20.73
CA ARG A 159 52.49 -47.09 -21.35
C ARG A 159 51.08 -46.79 -20.87
N LEU A 160 50.18 -46.52 -21.81
CA LEU A 160 48.75 -46.38 -21.54
C LEU A 160 48.26 -47.59 -20.74
N PRO A 161 47.48 -47.39 -19.66
CA PRO A 161 46.87 -48.51 -18.93
C PRO A 161 46.03 -49.31 -19.92
N CYS A 162 46.05 -50.64 -19.80
CA CYS A 162 45.28 -51.46 -20.73
C CYS A 162 43.77 -51.13 -20.63
N THR A 163 43.05 -51.26 -21.73
CA THR A 163 41.61 -50.96 -21.82
C THR A 163 40.77 -51.64 -20.73
N ARG A 164 41.19 -52.83 -20.27
CA ARG A 164 40.58 -53.52 -19.13
C ARG A 164 40.71 -52.76 -17.81
N CYS A 165 41.85 -52.14 -17.52
CA CYS A 165 42.04 -51.36 -16.28
C CYS A 165 41.22 -50.07 -16.30
N VAL A 166 41.09 -49.43 -17.47
CA VAL A 166 40.26 -48.23 -17.63
C VAL A 166 38.77 -48.57 -17.41
N ALA A 167 38.28 -49.63 -18.05
CA ALA A 167 36.89 -50.07 -17.90
C ALA A 167 36.54 -50.48 -16.45
N SER A 168 37.44 -51.18 -15.76
CA SER A 168 37.25 -51.56 -14.34
C SER A 168 37.25 -50.36 -13.39
N LEU A 169 37.97 -49.29 -13.72
CA LEU A 169 37.98 -48.05 -12.93
C LEU A 169 36.66 -47.29 -13.09
N THR A 170 36.18 -47.14 -14.32
CA THR A 170 34.89 -46.47 -14.60
C THR A 170 33.71 -47.22 -13.98
N ALA A 171 33.80 -48.55 -13.87
CA ALA A 171 32.79 -49.38 -13.25
C ALA A 171 32.86 -49.43 -11.70
N GLY A 172 33.83 -48.75 -11.07
CA GLY A 172 34.01 -48.78 -9.60
C GLY A 172 34.43 -50.14 -9.04
N GLN A 173 34.85 -51.10 -9.88
CA GLN A 173 35.14 -52.48 -9.48
C GLN A 173 36.59 -52.70 -9.02
N CYS A 174 37.38 -51.63 -8.92
CA CYS A 174 38.76 -51.67 -8.42
C CYS A 174 38.91 -50.64 -7.31
N GLU A 175 38.83 -51.10 -6.06
CA GLU A 175 39.29 -50.31 -4.93
C GLU A 175 40.82 -50.39 -4.82
N PRO A 176 41.54 -49.28 -4.64
CA PRO A 176 42.97 -49.30 -4.34
C PRO A 176 43.16 -50.00 -2.99
N GLY A 177 43.58 -51.28 -3.01
CA GLY A 177 43.88 -52.00 -1.78
C GLY A 177 44.93 -51.25 -0.97
N GLN A 178 44.66 -50.99 0.32
CA GLN A 178 45.56 -50.28 1.25
C GLN A 178 46.82 -51.09 1.64
N GLY A 179 47.29 -51.99 0.78
CA GLY A 179 48.46 -52.83 0.99
C GLY A 179 49.67 -52.40 0.16
N LYS A 180 50.88 -52.78 0.60
CA LYS A 180 52.17 -52.45 -0.03
C LYS A 180 52.33 -52.96 -1.48
N THR A 181 51.43 -53.80 -1.98
CA THR A 181 51.40 -54.27 -3.37
C THR A 181 50.24 -53.62 -4.13
N ARG A 182 50.50 -52.47 -4.74
CA ARG A 182 49.53 -51.70 -5.55
C ARG A 182 49.35 -52.30 -6.95
N ALA A 183 48.70 -53.45 -7.04
CA ALA A 183 48.24 -54.01 -8.31
C ALA A 183 46.73 -54.28 -8.24
N CYS A 184 46.00 -54.02 -9.32
CA CYS A 184 44.61 -54.43 -9.43
C CYS A 184 44.48 -55.95 -9.17
N VAL A 185 43.42 -56.44 -8.51
CA VAL A 185 43.25 -57.88 -8.22
C VAL A 185 43.45 -58.77 -9.47
N PRO A 186 42.92 -58.41 -10.66
CA PRO A 186 43.20 -59.13 -11.91
C PRO A 186 44.67 -59.12 -12.36
N CYS A 187 45.41 -58.06 -12.04
CA CYS A 187 46.82 -57.85 -12.37
C CYS A 187 47.74 -58.66 -11.44
N HIS A 188 47.40 -58.65 -10.15
CA HIS A 188 48.08 -59.40 -9.10
C HIS A 188 48.02 -60.91 -9.37
N ASN A 189 46.83 -61.43 -9.71
CA ASN A 189 46.63 -62.86 -10.00
C ASN A 189 47.42 -63.35 -11.22
N LYS A 190 47.86 -62.44 -12.10
CA LYS A 190 48.64 -62.77 -13.30
C LYS A 190 50.13 -62.47 -13.14
N LYS A 191 50.60 -62.07 -11.94
CA LYS A 191 51.98 -61.64 -11.67
C LYS A 191 52.53 -60.62 -12.68
N LYS A 192 51.67 -59.78 -13.27
CA LYS A 192 52.08 -58.73 -14.20
C LYS A 192 52.23 -57.41 -13.45
N THR A 193 53.39 -56.77 -13.59
CA THR A 193 53.68 -55.46 -13.01
C THR A 193 52.75 -54.42 -13.64
N CYS A 194 51.84 -53.86 -12.83
CA CYS A 194 50.92 -52.82 -13.27
C CYS A 194 51.60 -51.47 -13.05
N SER A 195 52.04 -50.80 -14.12
CA SER A 195 52.69 -49.49 -14.04
C SER A 195 51.63 -48.39 -13.87
N TRP A 196 51.14 -48.19 -12.66
CA TRP A 196 50.43 -46.96 -12.30
C TRP A 196 51.41 -46.01 -11.61
N THR A 197 51.80 -44.93 -12.29
CA THR A 197 52.39 -43.76 -11.63
C THR A 197 51.26 -42.85 -11.19
N TRP A 198 50.95 -42.86 -9.89
CA TRP A 198 50.04 -41.92 -9.26
C TRP A 198 50.69 -40.53 -9.29
N GLU A 199 49.98 -39.53 -9.81
CA GLU A 199 50.31 -38.11 -9.65
C GLU A 199 49.74 -37.68 -8.29
N GLU A 200 50.60 -37.36 -7.33
CA GLU A 200 50.22 -37.06 -5.94
C GLU A 200 49.30 -35.83 -5.87
N ALA A 201 47.99 -36.06 -5.95
CA ALA A 201 47.01 -35.14 -5.41
C ALA A 201 47.19 -35.11 -3.90
N ALA A 202 47.92 -34.10 -3.41
CA ALA A 202 48.07 -33.78 -2.00
C ALA A 202 46.68 -33.53 -1.38
N ALA A 203 46.10 -34.56 -0.79
CA ALA A 203 44.97 -34.45 0.11
C ALA A 203 45.45 -33.71 1.36
N GLY A 204 44.95 -32.48 1.54
CA GLY A 204 45.26 -31.65 2.69
C GLY A 204 44.81 -32.27 4.03
N PRO A 205 45.31 -31.74 5.15
CA PRO A 205 45.07 -32.32 6.47
C PRO A 205 43.60 -32.27 6.85
N LEU A 206 43.05 -33.43 7.18
CA LEU A 206 41.72 -33.65 7.74
C LEU A 206 41.61 -32.92 9.10
N GLN A 207 41.03 -31.71 9.11
CA GLN A 207 40.71 -30.98 10.33
C GLN A 207 39.61 -31.72 11.11
N LYS A 208 39.99 -32.29 12.25
CA LYS A 208 39.06 -32.75 13.29
C LYS A 208 38.32 -31.54 13.87
N ARG A 209 37.01 -31.41 13.61
CA ARG A 209 36.13 -30.55 14.42
C ARG A 209 35.93 -31.22 15.78
N ALA A 210 36.59 -30.67 16.81
CA ALA A 210 36.24 -30.92 18.19
C ALA A 210 34.89 -30.26 18.50
N GLY A 211 34.02 -30.99 19.20
CA GLY A 211 32.71 -30.51 19.62
C GLY A 211 32.78 -29.54 20.79
N MET A 212 31.88 -28.57 20.76
CA MET A 212 31.34 -27.76 21.87
C MET A 212 29.96 -27.35 21.36
N GLY A 213 28.84 -27.50 22.05
CA GLY A 213 28.57 -27.80 23.44
C GLY A 213 27.17 -27.24 23.68
N SER A 214 26.19 -28.12 23.76
CA SER A 214 24.82 -27.80 24.18
C SER A 214 24.84 -27.21 25.59
N SER A 215 24.20 -26.06 25.81
CA SER A 215 23.66 -25.73 27.12
C SER A 215 22.35 -24.95 27.00
N ARG A 216 21.29 -25.77 27.01
CA ARG A 216 19.98 -25.50 27.60
C ARG A 216 20.15 -24.83 28.97
N GLY A 217 19.70 -23.59 29.10
CA GLY A 217 19.69 -22.84 30.35
C GLY A 217 18.48 -21.92 30.44
N GLU A 218 17.36 -22.47 30.91
CA GLU A 218 16.28 -21.70 31.52
C GLU A 218 16.86 -20.83 32.66
N LYS A 219 16.63 -19.51 32.63
CA LYS A 219 16.53 -18.72 33.86
C LYS A 219 15.67 -17.45 33.70
N LYS A 220 14.43 -17.66 34.09
CA LYS A 220 13.46 -16.77 34.74
C LYS A 220 14.11 -15.64 35.59
N LYS A 221 13.71 -14.37 35.36
CA LYS A 221 13.06 -13.42 36.31
C LYS A 221 13.48 -11.94 36.13
N ARG A 222 12.44 -11.12 35.90
CA ARG A 222 12.17 -9.73 36.35
C ARG A 222 13.26 -8.94 37.09
N THR A 223 13.47 -7.71 36.63
CA THR A 223 13.31 -6.40 37.33
C THR A 223 13.01 -5.38 36.21
N ARG A 224 11.97 -4.53 36.15
CA ARG A 224 11.44 -3.43 36.99
C ARG A 224 12.47 -2.38 37.44
N GLY A 225 12.70 -1.39 36.58
CA GLY A 225 13.18 -0.02 36.81
C GLY A 225 13.04 0.70 35.47
N LYS A 226 12.29 1.80 35.26
CA LYS A 226 12.13 3.11 35.92
C LYS A 226 13.42 3.94 35.92
N GLY A 227 13.45 4.95 35.04
CA GLY A 227 14.52 5.95 34.76
C GLY A 227 14.62 6.11 33.24
N LYS A 228 14.08 7.13 32.56
CA LYS A 228 14.27 8.59 32.59
C LYS A 228 15.69 9.01 32.18
N GLU A 229 15.76 9.93 31.20
CA GLU A 229 16.94 10.62 30.64
C GLU A 229 17.82 9.77 29.69
N ARG A 230 18.37 10.25 28.57
CA ARG A 230 18.53 11.59 27.98
C ARG A 230 18.95 11.42 26.50
N ALA A 231 18.95 12.55 25.78
CA ALA A 231 19.42 12.77 24.42
C ALA A 231 20.66 11.97 23.98
N THR A 232 20.64 11.50 22.73
CA THR A 232 21.84 11.12 21.99
C THR A 232 21.91 12.01 20.75
N GLU A 233 22.57 13.17 20.91
CA GLU A 233 23.31 13.79 19.81
C GLU A 233 24.38 12.79 19.37
N MET A 234 24.33 12.38 18.10
CA MET A 234 25.41 11.62 17.49
C MET A 234 26.32 12.64 16.80
N GLU A 235 27.23 13.20 17.58
CA GLU A 235 28.32 14.06 17.13
C GLU A 235 29.34 13.21 16.35
N GLU A 236 29.65 13.69 15.15
CA GLU A 236 30.50 13.08 14.14
C GLU A 236 31.99 13.24 14.53
N ALA A 237 32.58 12.20 15.13
CA ALA A 237 34.00 12.19 15.47
C ALA A 237 34.85 11.73 14.27
N ASP A 238 35.47 12.72 13.62
CA ASP A 238 36.54 12.65 12.62
C ASP A 238 37.81 12.00 13.23
N ASP A 239 37.94 10.67 13.13
CA ASP A 239 39.09 9.93 13.66
C ASP A 239 40.20 9.82 12.59
N LYS A 240 40.92 10.93 12.40
CA LYS A 240 42.18 10.98 11.65
C LYS A 240 43.27 10.22 12.42
N ARG A 241 43.43 8.92 12.15
CA ARG A 241 44.65 8.20 12.51
C ARG A 241 45.63 8.15 11.33
N GLU A 242 46.46 9.19 11.26
CA GLU A 242 47.84 9.05 10.79
C GLU A 242 48.63 8.24 11.83
N ALA A 243 49.13 7.09 11.43
CA ALA A 243 50.25 6.44 12.12
C ALA A 243 51.13 5.78 11.07
N GLY A 244 52.10 6.56 10.60
CA GLY A 244 53.19 6.09 9.79
C GLY A 244 53.98 5.00 10.51
N ARG A 245 54.21 3.91 9.78
CA ARG A 245 55.33 3.00 10.03
C ARG A 245 55.79 2.49 8.67
N GLU A 246 56.75 3.22 8.11
CA GLU A 246 57.59 2.74 7.01
C GLU A 246 58.46 1.61 7.55
N ASP A 247 57.91 0.39 7.62
CA ASP A 247 58.72 -0.83 7.70
C ASP A 247 58.97 -1.27 6.26
N GLU A 248 60.17 -0.98 5.80
CA GLU A 248 60.77 -1.41 4.55
C GLU A 248 60.66 -2.94 4.42
N PRO A 249 59.89 -3.49 3.45
CA PRO A 249 59.71 -4.93 3.37
C PRO A 249 61.00 -5.59 2.89
N ALA A 250 61.63 -6.30 3.83
CA ALA A 250 62.69 -7.24 3.54
C ALA A 250 62.28 -8.18 2.38
N THR A 251 63.22 -8.31 1.45
CA THR A 251 63.19 -9.11 0.23
C THR A 251 62.36 -10.40 0.33
N PRO A 252 61.44 -10.66 -0.61
CA PRO A 252 60.66 -11.90 -0.60
C PRO A 252 61.58 -13.06 -0.93
N LEU A 253 61.85 -13.92 0.06
CA LEU A 253 62.37 -15.25 -0.16
C LEU A 253 61.40 -16.00 -1.09
N GLU A 254 61.92 -16.48 -2.22
CA GLU A 254 61.23 -17.33 -3.20
C GLU A 254 60.72 -18.62 -2.54
N GLY A 255 59.57 -18.52 -1.89
CA GLY A 255 58.78 -19.63 -1.40
C GLY A 255 57.90 -20.22 -2.50
N PRO A 256 57.49 -21.49 -2.37
CA PRO A 256 56.83 -22.27 -3.42
C PRO A 256 55.58 -21.57 -3.96
N SER A 257 55.69 -21.05 -5.19
CA SER A 257 54.61 -20.64 -6.11
C SER A 257 53.32 -20.16 -5.44
N GLY A 258 53.32 -18.88 -5.02
CA GLY A 258 52.25 -18.18 -4.30
C GLY A 258 50.88 -18.06 -4.98
N ALA A 259 50.67 -18.65 -6.16
CA ALA A 259 49.39 -18.60 -6.89
C ALA A 259 48.20 -19.19 -6.10
N LYS A 260 48.44 -20.14 -5.18
CA LYS A 260 47.38 -20.74 -4.35
C LYS A 260 46.96 -19.87 -3.16
N VAL A 261 47.85 -19.01 -2.65
CA VAL A 261 47.56 -18.16 -1.48
C VAL A 261 46.71 -16.96 -1.89
N HIS A 262 46.94 -16.40 -3.09
CA HIS A 262 46.16 -15.28 -3.62
C HIS A 262 44.69 -15.65 -3.90
N MET A 263 44.38 -16.87 -4.36
CA MET A 263 42.99 -17.29 -4.57
C MET A 263 42.20 -17.38 -3.26
N ARG A 264 42.82 -17.87 -2.19
CA ARG A 264 42.15 -17.98 -0.87
C ARG A 264 41.86 -16.60 -0.25
N TRP A 265 42.71 -15.62 -0.52
CA TRP A 265 42.49 -14.24 -0.08
C TRP A 265 41.33 -13.59 -0.81
N ALA A 266 41.23 -13.79 -2.13
CA ALA A 266 40.12 -13.28 -2.94
C ALA A 266 38.77 -13.89 -2.54
N GLU A 267 38.71 -15.19 -2.22
CA GLU A 267 37.49 -15.85 -1.73
C GLU A 267 37.04 -15.27 -0.37
N TRP A 268 37.99 -15.02 0.54
CA TRP A 268 37.69 -14.44 1.85
C TRP A 268 37.18 -12.99 1.73
N GLU A 269 37.79 -12.17 0.87
CA GLU A 269 37.34 -10.80 0.62
C GLU A 269 35.95 -10.76 -0.02
N GLN A 270 35.66 -11.68 -0.93
CA GLN A 270 34.34 -11.80 -1.54
C GLN A 270 33.26 -12.22 -0.53
N GLU A 271 33.55 -13.20 0.34
CA GLU A 271 32.62 -13.61 1.41
C GLU A 271 32.36 -12.48 2.39
N TRP A 272 33.41 -11.70 2.72
CA TRP A 272 33.29 -10.53 3.58
C TRP A 272 32.41 -9.44 2.95
N GLN A 273 32.58 -9.13 1.65
CA GLN A 273 31.72 -8.19 0.94
C GLN A 273 30.27 -8.65 0.85
N LEU A 274 30.04 -9.96 0.64
CA LEU A 274 28.69 -10.51 0.59
C LEU A 274 27.98 -10.36 1.94
N GLN A 275 28.69 -10.64 3.04
CA GLN A 275 28.17 -10.49 4.39
C GLN A 275 27.89 -9.01 4.74
N ALA A 276 28.72 -8.09 4.25
CA ALA A 276 28.46 -6.66 4.40
C ALA A 276 27.18 -6.20 3.69
N MET A 277 26.97 -6.66 2.45
CA MET A 277 25.73 -6.39 1.71
C MET A 277 24.50 -7.01 2.37
N GLU A 278 24.61 -8.23 2.90
CA GLU A 278 23.52 -8.90 3.61
C GLU A 278 23.10 -8.12 4.86
N ARG A 279 24.06 -7.65 5.67
CA ARG A 279 23.77 -6.79 6.83
C ARG A 279 23.13 -5.46 6.43
N GLN A 280 23.56 -4.88 5.31
CA GLN A 280 22.97 -3.64 4.80
C GLN A 280 21.53 -3.87 4.35
N ALA A 281 21.25 -4.98 3.66
CA ALA A 281 19.89 -5.35 3.26
C ALA A 281 18.98 -5.56 4.49
N GLU A 282 19.46 -6.24 5.52
CA GLU A 282 18.72 -6.44 6.78
C GLU A 282 18.41 -5.11 7.50
N ALA A 283 19.36 -4.17 7.48
CA ALA A 283 19.14 -2.82 8.03
C ALA A 283 18.07 -2.04 7.23
N HIS A 284 18.10 -2.13 5.90
CA HIS A 284 17.08 -1.50 5.05
C HIS A 284 15.70 -2.14 5.21
N GLU A 285 15.62 -3.47 5.35
CA GLU A 285 14.37 -4.18 5.62
C GLU A 285 13.76 -3.76 6.97
N THR A 286 14.60 -3.67 8.01
CA THR A 286 14.18 -3.19 9.33
C THR A 286 13.68 -1.74 9.27
N THR A 287 14.35 -0.90 8.49
CA THR A 287 13.97 0.50 8.29
C THR A 287 12.65 0.63 7.53
N ALA A 288 12.47 -0.15 6.46
CA ALA A 288 11.23 -0.18 5.68
C ALA A 288 10.03 -0.61 6.55
N LEU A 289 10.21 -1.63 7.39
CA LEU A 289 9.18 -2.09 8.32
C LEU A 289 8.84 -1.05 9.40
N ALA A 290 9.81 -0.22 9.80
CA ALA A 290 9.54 0.92 10.69
C ALA A 290 8.69 2.00 9.98
N PHE A 291 8.97 2.31 8.72
CA PHE A 291 8.16 3.24 7.92
C PHE A 291 6.74 2.72 7.69
N GLU A 292 6.56 1.43 7.42
CA GLU A 292 5.25 0.82 7.24
C GLU A 292 4.40 0.96 8.52
N ARG A 293 4.98 0.72 9.70
CA ARG A 293 4.29 0.92 10.98
C ARG A 293 3.93 2.38 11.25
N MET A 294 4.79 3.32 10.85
CA MET A 294 4.49 4.75 10.97
C MET A 294 3.35 5.16 10.03
N ALA A 295 3.31 4.64 8.81
CA ALA A 295 2.23 4.87 7.86
C ALA A 295 0.89 4.31 8.40
N GLU A 296 0.88 3.09 8.91
CA GLU A 296 -0.32 2.50 9.54
C GLU A 296 -0.81 3.32 10.74
N ALA A 297 0.11 3.83 11.56
CA ALA A 297 -0.22 4.73 12.66
C ALA A 297 -0.84 6.05 12.17
N ALA A 298 -0.30 6.63 11.09
CA ALA A 298 -0.82 7.84 10.46
C ALA A 298 -2.24 7.63 9.89
N GLU A 299 -2.49 6.50 9.25
CA GLU A 299 -3.84 6.15 8.75
C GLU A 299 -4.85 6.02 9.89
N ARG A 300 -4.47 5.37 11.00
CA ARG A 300 -5.34 5.28 12.19
C ARG A 300 -5.66 6.65 12.79
N MET A 301 -4.68 7.57 12.80
CA MET A 301 -4.90 8.95 13.26
C MET A 301 -5.84 9.71 12.31
N ALA A 302 -5.70 9.54 10.99
CA ALA A 302 -6.59 10.17 10.01
C ALA A 302 -8.04 9.70 10.20
N VAL A 303 -8.27 8.39 10.34
CA VAL A 303 -9.61 7.82 10.61
C VAL A 303 -10.20 8.36 11.92
N ALA A 304 -9.39 8.50 12.97
CA ALA A 304 -9.84 9.09 14.23
C ALA A 304 -10.20 10.58 14.10
N ALA A 305 -9.45 11.33 13.29
CA ALA A 305 -9.73 12.73 12.99
C ALA A 305 -11.04 12.90 12.21
N GLU A 306 -11.29 12.06 11.19
CA GLU A 306 -12.54 12.04 10.43
C GLU A 306 -13.74 11.76 11.34
N TRP A 307 -13.66 10.74 12.20
CA TRP A 307 -14.74 10.44 13.14
C TRP A 307 -15.00 11.58 14.14
N THR A 308 -13.94 12.29 14.53
CA THR A 308 -14.06 13.48 15.38
C THR A 308 -14.74 14.62 14.62
N ALA A 309 -14.38 14.85 13.36
CA ALA A 309 -15.02 15.86 12.52
C ALA A 309 -16.51 15.56 12.30
N ASP A 310 -16.89 14.31 12.06
CA ASP A 310 -18.28 13.89 11.91
C ASP A 310 -19.11 14.14 13.17
N LYS A 311 -18.54 13.87 14.35
CA LYS A 311 -19.19 14.20 15.63
C LYS A 311 -19.40 15.71 15.78
N TRP A 312 -18.39 16.51 15.44
CA TRP A 312 -18.51 17.97 15.48
C TRP A 312 -19.54 18.50 14.48
N ALA A 313 -19.65 17.90 13.29
CA ALA A 313 -20.69 18.21 12.33
C ALA A 313 -22.09 17.93 12.89
N LEU A 314 -22.27 16.79 13.57
CA LEU A 314 -23.52 16.47 14.26
C LEU A 314 -23.85 17.48 15.37
N TYR A 315 -22.86 17.87 16.18
CA TYR A 315 -23.05 18.89 17.21
C TYR A 315 -23.44 20.25 16.62
N ARG A 316 -22.82 20.67 15.51
CA ARG A 316 -23.21 21.90 14.80
C ARG A 316 -24.64 21.84 14.29
N ALA A 317 -25.02 20.77 13.61
CA ALA A 317 -26.38 20.58 13.13
C ALA A 317 -27.42 20.58 14.27
N TRP A 318 -27.09 19.97 15.41
CA TRP A 318 -27.93 20.00 16.60
C TRP A 318 -28.04 21.41 17.20
N ALA A 319 -26.94 22.16 17.26
CA ALA A 319 -26.93 23.53 17.76
C ALA A 319 -27.79 24.47 16.90
N GLU A 320 -27.69 24.37 15.57
CA GLU A 320 -28.53 25.11 14.62
C GLU A 320 -30.02 24.76 14.80
N TRP A 321 -30.34 23.48 14.96
CA TRP A 321 -31.71 23.04 15.23
C TRP A 321 -32.26 23.60 16.54
N ALA A 322 -31.46 23.55 17.62
CA ALA A 322 -31.83 24.10 18.91
C ALA A 322 -32.05 25.63 18.82
N GLU A 323 -31.26 26.33 18.02
CA GLU A 323 -31.47 27.76 17.78
C GLU A 323 -32.77 28.03 17.00
N MET A 324 -33.07 27.27 15.95
CA MET A 324 -34.34 27.39 15.23
C MET A 324 -35.53 27.18 16.15
N ARG A 325 -35.49 26.18 17.05
CA ARG A 325 -36.55 25.96 18.06
C ARG A 325 -36.69 27.14 19.01
N ARG A 326 -35.58 27.69 19.54
CA ARG A 326 -35.64 28.89 20.39
C ARG A 326 -36.29 30.08 19.68
N ARG A 327 -36.02 30.28 18.39
CA ARG A 327 -36.64 31.35 17.58
C ARG A 327 -38.14 31.10 17.37
N GLU A 328 -38.54 29.85 17.14
CA GLU A 328 -39.95 29.47 17.00
C GLU A 328 -40.72 29.66 18.32
N ASP A 329 -40.19 29.14 19.42
CA ASP A 329 -40.78 29.30 20.75
C ASP A 329 -40.92 30.79 21.14
N ALA A 330 -39.93 31.63 20.77
CA ALA A 330 -40.02 33.07 20.97
C ALA A 330 -41.11 33.75 20.11
N ARG A 331 -41.35 33.27 18.88
CA ARG A 331 -42.46 33.76 18.03
C ARG A 331 -43.81 33.32 18.59
N GLU A 332 -43.94 32.07 19.03
CA GLU A 332 -45.14 31.57 19.68
C GLU A 332 -45.45 32.36 20.96
N ALA A 333 -44.44 32.65 21.78
CA ALA A 333 -44.61 33.47 22.98
C ALA A 333 -45.12 34.88 22.66
N ARG A 334 -44.57 35.53 21.62
CA ARG A 334 -45.05 36.86 21.16
C ARG A 334 -46.49 36.79 20.65
N MET A 335 -46.86 35.75 19.91
CA MET A 335 -48.24 35.55 19.45
C MET A 335 -49.19 35.34 20.63
N ALA A 336 -48.81 34.53 21.61
CA ALA A 336 -49.60 34.29 22.81
C ALA A 336 -49.76 35.55 23.68
N GLU A 337 -48.74 36.40 23.77
CA GLU A 337 -48.82 37.71 24.43
C GLU A 337 -49.80 38.63 23.72
N LEU A 338 -49.77 38.67 22.39
CA LEU A 338 -50.67 39.46 21.56
C LEU A 338 -52.13 38.99 21.72
N GLU A 339 -52.37 37.69 21.81
CA GLU A 339 -53.69 37.11 22.11
C GLU A 339 -54.17 37.46 23.52
N ARG A 340 -53.31 37.34 24.55
CA ARG A 340 -53.69 37.63 25.96
C ARG A 340 -53.97 39.10 26.23
N THR A 341 -53.28 40.00 25.54
CA THR A 341 -53.44 41.44 25.77
C THR A 341 -54.82 41.93 25.31
N GLY A 342 -55.62 41.11 24.60
CA GLY A 342 -57.03 41.38 24.32
C GLY A 342 -57.27 42.65 23.50
N GLY A 343 -56.20 43.26 22.97
CA GLY A 343 -56.25 44.40 22.10
C GLY A 343 -56.79 43.94 20.76
N GLY A 344 -58.12 43.89 20.64
CA GLY A 344 -58.79 43.63 19.37
C GLY A 344 -58.09 44.43 18.30
N TRP A 345 -57.72 43.76 17.21
CA TRP A 345 -57.00 44.32 16.05
C TRP A 345 -57.64 45.63 15.63
N LYS A 346 -57.23 46.74 16.24
CA LYS A 346 -57.46 48.07 15.69
C LYS A 346 -56.52 48.11 14.52
N ARG A 347 -57.07 47.79 13.35
CA ARG A 347 -56.48 48.03 12.03
C ARG A 347 -55.68 49.33 12.13
N PRO A 348 -54.34 49.28 12.05
CA PRO A 348 -53.54 50.48 12.05
C PRO A 348 -54.04 51.35 10.89
N GLN A 349 -54.53 52.55 11.20
CA GLN A 349 -54.99 53.52 10.21
C GLN A 349 -53.80 54.22 9.51
N SER A 350 -52.66 53.52 9.37
CA SER A 350 -51.41 54.07 8.84
C SER A 350 -51.26 53.92 7.32
N GLU A 351 -52.37 53.89 6.58
CA GLU A 351 -52.38 53.79 5.11
C GLU A 351 -52.83 55.11 4.45
N ALA A 352 -52.46 56.27 5.05
CA ALA A 352 -52.87 57.59 4.54
C ALA A 352 -51.76 58.66 4.51
N ALA A 353 -50.49 58.35 4.83
CA ALA A 353 -49.48 59.40 4.98
C ALA A 353 -48.04 59.09 4.51
N GLU A 354 -47.78 57.96 3.84
CA GLU A 354 -46.43 57.66 3.36
C GLU A 354 -46.44 57.35 1.87
N ASP A 355 -46.61 58.42 1.09
CA ASP A 355 -46.45 58.44 -0.38
C ASP A 355 -45.53 59.62 -0.78
N LYS A 356 -44.46 59.88 -0.01
CA LYS A 356 -43.61 61.08 -0.19
C LYS A 356 -42.10 60.94 0.03
N ASN A 357 -41.55 59.76 0.30
CA ASN A 357 -40.09 59.61 0.48
C ASN A 357 -39.49 58.48 -0.39
N GLU A 358 -39.95 58.38 -1.64
CA GLU A 358 -39.27 57.63 -2.70
C GLU A 358 -38.52 58.62 -3.58
N GLU A 359 -37.41 59.17 -3.08
CA GLU A 359 -36.36 59.85 -3.85
C GLU A 359 -35.30 60.34 -2.87
N ALA A 360 -34.18 59.62 -2.75
CA ALA A 360 -32.83 60.07 -2.35
C ALA A 360 -32.09 59.00 -1.54
N ASP A 361 -31.55 57.98 -2.21
CA ASP A 361 -30.19 57.51 -1.90
C ASP A 361 -29.62 56.66 -3.06
N GLU A 362 -29.52 57.26 -4.25
CA GLU A 362 -28.53 56.84 -5.25
C GLU A 362 -27.25 57.63 -4.96
N GLY A 363 -26.29 57.04 -4.25
CA GLY A 363 -25.01 57.71 -4.08
C GLY A 363 -24.07 57.13 -3.03
N ALA A 364 -23.41 56.02 -3.36
CA ALA A 364 -21.99 55.80 -3.03
C ALA A 364 -21.54 54.45 -3.59
N GLU A 365 -21.16 54.43 -4.86
CA GLU A 365 -20.13 53.51 -5.34
C GLU A 365 -18.83 53.87 -4.61
N GLY A 366 -18.59 53.21 -3.48
CA GLY A 366 -17.31 53.22 -2.79
C GLY A 366 -16.48 52.04 -3.28
N ASP A 367 -15.63 52.29 -4.27
CA ASP A 367 -14.39 51.54 -4.47
C ASP A 367 -13.66 51.45 -3.12
N ASN A 368 -13.60 50.26 -2.54
CA ASN A 368 -12.63 49.95 -1.49
C ASN A 368 -11.74 48.82 -2.00
N GLU A 369 -10.79 49.21 -2.85
CA GLU A 369 -9.53 48.50 -3.03
C GLU A 369 -8.77 48.59 -1.69
N GLU A 370 -9.03 47.69 -0.75
CA GLU A 370 -8.15 47.50 0.38
C GLU A 370 -7.24 46.30 0.10
N GLU A 371 -6.07 46.63 -0.45
CA GLU A 371 -4.85 45.84 -0.29
C GLU A 371 -4.68 45.46 1.19
N VAL A 372 -4.85 44.18 1.51
CA VAL A 372 -4.26 43.61 2.72
C VAL A 372 -3.22 42.59 2.27
N GLU A 373 -2.12 43.14 1.76
CA GLU A 373 -0.82 42.49 1.75
C GLU A 373 -0.29 42.58 3.20
N GLY A 374 -0.60 41.55 3.98
CA GLY A 374 -0.17 41.40 5.36
C GLY A 374 0.46 40.03 5.55
N GLU A 375 1.69 39.87 5.07
CA GLU A 375 2.61 38.86 5.56
C GLU A 375 2.77 39.06 7.07
N GLN A 376 2.09 38.25 7.88
CA GLN A 376 2.40 38.10 9.30
C GLN A 376 3.13 36.79 9.51
N GLU A 377 4.40 36.85 9.17
CA GLU A 377 5.46 35.98 9.68
C GLU A 377 5.63 36.26 11.19
N GLY A 378 5.75 35.20 11.99
CA GLY A 378 6.25 35.30 13.37
C GLY A 378 5.23 34.97 14.46
N GLY A 379 5.32 33.75 14.97
CA GLY A 379 4.61 33.33 16.17
C GLY A 379 4.82 31.86 16.48
N GLU A 380 6.08 31.44 16.66
CA GLU A 380 6.42 30.18 17.33
C GLU A 380 5.92 30.28 18.79
N GLU A 381 4.67 29.90 19.03
CA GLU A 381 4.20 29.62 20.38
C GLU A 381 4.75 28.26 20.81
N GLN A 382 5.82 28.35 21.58
CA GLN A 382 6.36 27.34 22.47
C GLN A 382 5.25 26.86 23.41
N GLU A 383 4.54 25.78 23.04
CA GLU A 383 3.59 25.11 23.91
C GLU A 383 4.34 24.48 25.09
N GLY A 384 4.25 25.19 26.22
CA GLY A 384 4.71 24.75 27.52
C GLY A 384 3.98 23.48 27.97
N GLY A 385 4.77 22.57 28.54
CA GLY A 385 4.31 21.32 29.14
C GLY A 385 3.19 21.53 30.16
N GLY A 386 2.01 21.05 29.83
CA GLY A 386 0.93 20.75 30.76
C GLY A 386 1.01 19.30 31.23
N GLU A 387 1.85 19.04 32.21
CA GLU A 387 1.92 17.79 32.97
C GLU A 387 0.62 17.64 33.78
N GLN A 388 -0.36 16.88 33.26
CA GLN A 388 -1.49 16.40 34.06
C GLN A 388 -1.26 14.94 34.44
N ALA A 389 -0.73 14.76 35.65
CA ALA A 389 -0.86 13.54 36.41
C ALA A 389 -2.33 13.33 36.77
N MET A 390 -2.93 12.25 36.28
CA MET A 390 -4.16 11.70 36.84
C MET A 390 -3.76 10.54 37.75
N GLU A 391 -3.75 10.81 39.05
CA GLU A 391 -3.65 9.80 40.10
C GLU A 391 -5.07 9.42 40.57
N GLU A 392 -5.21 8.11 40.82
CA GLU A 392 -6.29 7.33 41.47
C GLU A 392 -7.51 6.90 40.64
#